data_AF-A0A961IM97-F1
#
_entry.id   AF-A0A961IM97-F1
#
_cell.length_a   1.000
_cell.length_b   1.000
_cell.length_c   1.000
_cell.angle_alpha   90.00
_cell.angle_beta   90.00
_cell.angle_gamma   90.00
#
_symmetry.space_group_name_H-M   'P 1'
#
loop_
_entity.id
_entity.type
_entity.pdbx_description
1 polymer ?
#
loop_
_entity_poly.entity_id
_entity_poly.type
_entity_poly.pdbx_seq_one_letter_code
_entity_poly.pdbx_strand_id
1 'polypeptide(L)'
;MAPNAEHDWQRLSREEASALHQKLNVVSTIELLNCPHKRVADLAAEELATRGASEPVSSAVIRGSFTKKKAKLRALYVLQVLGARDAESLRVYRLLAGDRDPDVVGSALFGIVFSRDKEALPGLRELLSGESKPALEFLYKRAIWSLSANMPHEFSPDFYDLNNVWGLRNY
;
A
#
# COMPACT_ATOMS: atom_id res chain seq x y z
N MET A 1 -14.62 -20.06 18.55
CA MET A 1 -14.36 -21.02 17.45
C MET A 1 -14.73 -20.33 16.15
N ALA A 2 -13.73 -19.89 15.37
CA ALA A 2 -14.00 -19.43 14.01
C ALA A 2 -14.38 -20.66 13.17
N PRO A 3 -15.48 -20.63 12.40
CA PRO A 3 -15.84 -21.76 11.55
C PRO A 3 -14.71 -22.06 10.57
N ASN A 4 -14.67 -23.29 10.08
CA ASN A 4 -13.76 -23.82 9.04
C ASN A 4 -14.02 -23.12 7.67
N ALA A 5 -14.06 -21.78 7.68
CA ALA A 5 -14.56 -20.92 6.63
C ALA A 5 -13.61 -20.86 5.42
N GLU A 6 -12.34 -21.25 5.58
CA GLU A 6 -11.36 -21.21 4.49
C GLU A 6 -11.78 -22.02 3.25
N HIS A 7 -12.58 -23.08 3.43
CA HIS A 7 -13.08 -23.88 2.31
C HIS A 7 -14.30 -23.30 1.58
N ASP A 8 -15.07 -22.41 2.22
CA ASP A 8 -16.33 -21.92 1.63
C ASP A 8 -16.11 -20.73 0.70
N TRP A 9 -15.12 -19.88 0.98
CA TRP A 9 -14.85 -18.67 0.18
C TRP A 9 -14.56 -18.92 -1.30
N GLN A 10 -14.05 -20.11 -1.64
CA GLN A 10 -13.70 -20.46 -3.01
C GLN A 10 -14.94 -20.70 -3.88
N ARG A 11 -16.06 -21.08 -3.25
CA ARG A 11 -17.31 -21.41 -3.93
C ARG A 11 -18.26 -20.22 -4.06
N LEU A 12 -17.98 -19.14 -3.32
CA LEU A 12 -18.82 -17.96 -3.30
C LEU A 12 -18.69 -17.14 -4.59
N SER A 13 -19.80 -16.55 -5.02
CA SER A 13 -19.84 -15.45 -5.98
C SER A 13 -19.14 -14.20 -5.42
N ARG A 14 -18.97 -13.16 -6.24
CA ARG A 14 -18.20 -11.98 -5.81
C ARG A 14 -19.05 -11.21 -4.80
N GLU A 15 -20.34 -11.18 -5.08
CA GLU A 15 -21.41 -10.59 -4.31
C GLU A 15 -21.53 -11.28 -2.94
N GLU A 16 -21.49 -12.61 -2.91
CA GLU A 16 -21.53 -13.39 -1.66
C GLU A 16 -20.28 -13.16 -0.80
N ALA A 17 -19.09 -13.20 -1.41
CA ALA A 17 -17.86 -12.93 -0.69
C ALA A 17 -17.82 -11.49 -0.14
N SER A 18 -18.28 -10.51 -0.93
CA SER A 18 -18.43 -9.12 -0.50
C SER A 18 -19.41 -8.97 0.66
N ALA A 19 -20.59 -9.60 0.58
CA ALA A 19 -21.58 -9.59 1.65
C ALA A 19 -21.08 -10.22 2.96
N LEU A 20 -20.22 -11.23 2.88
CA LEU A 20 -19.57 -11.78 4.07
C LEU A 20 -18.50 -10.84 4.64
N HIS A 21 -17.69 -10.18 3.80
CA HIS A 21 -16.71 -9.18 4.25
C HIS A 21 -17.36 -8.03 5.01
N GLN A 22 -18.54 -7.58 4.57
CA GLN A 22 -19.30 -6.53 5.23
C GLN A 22 -19.71 -6.90 6.67
N LYS A 23 -19.83 -8.20 6.99
CA LYS A 23 -20.15 -8.68 8.34
C LYS A 23 -18.93 -8.79 9.25
N LEU A 24 -17.72 -8.78 8.69
CA LEU A 24 -16.47 -8.85 9.46
C LEU A 24 -16.14 -7.47 10.04
N ASN A 25 -15.58 -7.46 11.25
CA ASN A 25 -14.99 -6.25 11.80
C ASN A 25 -13.65 -5.93 11.09
N VAL A 26 -13.16 -4.69 11.25
CA VAL A 26 -11.93 -4.21 10.58
C VAL A 26 -10.71 -5.10 10.87
N VAL A 27 -10.57 -5.58 12.10
CA VAL A 27 -9.43 -6.43 12.50
C VAL A 27 -9.45 -7.75 11.74
N SER A 28 -10.59 -8.44 11.69
CA SER A 28 -10.73 -9.68 10.94
C SER A 28 -10.55 -9.46 9.43
N THR A 29 -11.01 -8.33 8.88
CA THR A 29 -10.78 -7.99 7.47
C THR A 29 -9.29 -7.74 7.18
N ILE A 30 -8.55 -7.14 8.11
CA ILE A 30 -7.09 -6.96 8.00
C ILE A 30 -6.36 -8.30 7.94
N GLU A 31 -6.77 -9.28 8.75
CA GLU A 31 -6.19 -10.64 8.73
C GLU A 31 -6.34 -11.30 7.35
N LEU A 32 -7.47 -11.05 6.67
CA LEU A 32 -7.72 -11.58 5.32
C LEU A 32 -6.75 -11.06 4.25
N LEU A 33 -6.03 -9.96 4.47
CA LEU A 33 -4.98 -9.51 3.52
C LEU A 33 -3.84 -10.54 3.37
N ASN A 34 -3.62 -11.38 4.39
CA ASN A 34 -2.68 -12.49 4.37
C ASN A 34 -3.24 -13.76 3.71
N CYS A 35 -4.53 -13.78 3.37
CA CYS A 35 -5.18 -14.96 2.79
C CYS A 35 -4.45 -15.39 1.50
N PRO A 36 -4.12 -16.69 1.36
CA PRO A 36 -3.49 -17.20 0.14
C PRO A 36 -4.41 -17.09 -1.08
N HIS A 37 -5.73 -17.11 -0.87
CA HIS A 37 -6.70 -17.01 -1.94
C HIS A 37 -6.81 -15.56 -2.44
N LYS A 38 -6.29 -15.31 -3.65
CA LYS A 38 -6.17 -13.96 -4.22
C LYS A 38 -7.46 -13.15 -4.12
N ARG A 39 -8.58 -13.73 -4.56
CA ARG A 39 -9.89 -13.05 -4.58
C ARG A 39 -10.35 -12.60 -3.20
N VAL A 40 -10.12 -13.41 -2.16
CA VAL A 40 -10.54 -13.06 -0.78
C VAL A 40 -9.69 -11.90 -0.29
N ALA A 41 -8.37 -12.01 -0.41
CA ALA A 41 -7.49 -10.95 0.05
C ALA A 41 -7.68 -9.62 -0.72
N ASP A 42 -7.98 -9.67 -2.02
CA ASP A 42 -8.23 -8.48 -2.84
C ASP A 42 -9.56 -7.81 -2.45
N LEU A 43 -10.65 -8.58 -2.25
CA LEU A 43 -11.92 -8.06 -1.73
C LEU A 43 -11.79 -7.48 -0.32
N ALA A 44 -10.90 -8.04 0.51
CA ALA A 44 -10.64 -7.51 1.85
C ALA A 44 -9.97 -6.13 1.78
N ALA A 45 -9.04 -5.95 0.82
CA ALA A 45 -8.42 -4.66 0.56
C ALA A 45 -9.43 -3.62 0.03
N GLU A 46 -10.29 -4.01 -0.93
CA GLU A 46 -11.38 -3.14 -1.43
C GLU A 46 -12.32 -2.69 -0.30
N GLU A 47 -12.70 -3.61 0.58
CA GLU A 47 -13.57 -3.31 1.72
C GLU A 47 -12.90 -2.37 2.74
N LEU A 48 -11.62 -2.60 3.07
CA LEU A 48 -10.87 -1.73 3.97
C LEU A 48 -10.71 -0.31 3.41
N ALA A 49 -10.46 -0.19 2.10
CA ALA A 49 -10.42 1.10 1.42
C ALA A 49 -11.80 1.79 1.47
N THR A 50 -12.89 1.04 1.23
CA THR A 50 -14.26 1.57 1.31
C THR A 50 -14.60 2.09 2.70
N ARG A 51 -14.08 1.45 3.75
CA ARG A 51 -14.27 1.86 5.15
C ARG A 51 -13.34 2.98 5.62
N GLY A 52 -12.43 3.48 4.78
CA GLY A 52 -11.45 4.49 5.19
C GLY A 52 -10.47 3.97 6.26
N ALA A 53 -10.18 2.67 6.27
CA ALA A 53 -9.44 2.00 7.34
C ALA A 53 -7.90 2.19 7.24
N SER A 54 -7.41 3.41 6.95
CA SER A 54 -5.97 3.67 6.79
C SER A 54 -5.19 3.45 8.08
N GLU A 55 -5.61 4.06 9.19
CA GLU A 55 -4.96 3.95 10.50
C GLU A 55 -4.79 2.48 10.97
N PRO A 56 -5.86 1.65 11.05
CA PRO A 56 -5.69 0.27 11.51
C PRO A 56 -4.85 -0.58 10.56
N VAL A 57 -4.88 -0.31 9.25
CA VAL A 57 -3.99 -0.96 8.28
C VAL A 57 -2.53 -0.53 8.51
N SER A 58 -2.28 0.76 8.70
CA SER A 58 -0.94 1.28 8.96
C SER A 58 -0.33 0.70 10.23
N SER A 59 -1.11 0.70 11.31
CA SER A 59 -0.78 0.03 12.56
C SER A 59 -0.45 -1.46 12.39
N ALA A 60 -1.18 -2.20 11.55
CA ALA A 60 -0.90 -3.61 11.27
C ALA A 60 0.41 -3.81 10.49
N VAL A 61 0.72 -2.93 9.52
CA VAL A 61 2.01 -2.97 8.81
C VAL A 61 3.16 -2.71 9.77
N ILE A 62 3.07 -1.67 10.61
CA ILE A 62 4.11 -1.27 11.57
C ILE A 62 4.38 -2.40 12.59
N ARG A 63 3.34 -3.14 13.00
CA ARG A 63 3.47 -4.32 13.86
C ARG A 63 4.03 -5.57 13.16
N GLY A 64 4.28 -5.51 11.86
CA GLY A 64 4.83 -6.64 11.10
C GLY A 64 3.79 -7.73 10.79
N SER A 65 2.49 -7.42 10.79
CA SER A 65 1.44 -8.40 10.52
C SER A 65 1.46 -8.96 9.09
N PHE A 66 2.19 -8.34 8.16
CA PHE A 66 2.27 -8.74 6.75
C PHE A 66 3.71 -9.15 6.37
N THR A 67 3.97 -10.46 6.35
CA THR A 67 5.30 -11.00 6.02
C THR A 67 5.46 -11.30 4.52
N LYS A 68 4.34 -11.55 3.81
CA LYS A 68 4.34 -11.92 2.40
C LYS A 68 4.21 -10.69 1.50
N LYS A 69 4.92 -10.69 0.37
CA LYS A 69 4.86 -9.65 -0.68
C LYS A 69 3.42 -9.21 -1.00
N LYS A 70 2.55 -10.17 -1.35
CA LYS A 70 1.17 -9.87 -1.76
C LYS A 70 0.35 -9.18 -0.66
N ALA A 71 0.59 -9.51 0.62
CA ALA A 71 -0.12 -8.88 1.74
C ALA A 71 0.35 -7.43 1.93
N LYS A 72 1.67 -7.17 1.83
CA LYS A 72 2.24 -5.82 1.87
C LYS A 72 1.70 -4.94 0.74
N LEU A 73 1.67 -5.45 -0.49
CA LEU A 73 1.12 -4.74 -1.65
C LEU A 73 -0.35 -4.37 -1.47
N ARG A 74 -1.15 -5.25 -0.86
CA ARG A 74 -2.57 -4.96 -0.56
C ARG A 74 -2.73 -3.90 0.53
N ALA A 75 -1.92 -3.95 1.58
CA ALA A 75 -1.90 -2.91 2.59
C ALA A 75 -1.55 -1.55 1.96
N LEU A 76 -0.51 -1.50 1.12
CA LEU A 76 -0.13 -0.29 0.37
C LEU A 76 -1.24 0.17 -0.57
N TYR A 77 -1.93 -0.74 -1.27
CA TYR A 77 -3.09 -0.41 -2.09
C TYR A 77 -4.18 0.31 -1.29
N VAL A 78 -4.54 -0.18 -0.09
CA VAL A 78 -5.53 0.48 0.77
C VAL A 78 -5.11 1.92 1.07
N LEU A 79 -3.86 2.12 1.50
CA LEU A 79 -3.35 3.45 1.83
C LEU A 79 -3.32 4.38 0.60
N GLN A 80 -2.99 3.85 -0.57
CA GLN A 80 -2.88 4.62 -1.81
C GLN A 80 -4.23 5.03 -2.38
N VAL A 81 -5.22 4.14 -2.36
CA VAL A 81 -6.59 4.44 -2.78
C VAL A 81 -7.19 5.55 -1.91
N LEU A 82 -6.83 5.57 -0.62
CA LEU A 82 -7.26 6.59 0.32
C LEU A 82 -6.44 7.89 0.24
N GLY A 83 -5.37 7.94 -0.56
CA GLY A 83 -4.44 9.07 -0.57
C GLY A 83 -3.89 9.37 0.82
N ALA A 84 -3.63 8.33 1.63
CA ALA A 84 -3.34 8.49 3.06
C ALA A 84 -2.01 9.22 3.29
N ARG A 85 -2.10 10.33 4.04
CA ARG A 85 -1.00 11.27 4.34
C ARG A 85 -0.82 11.53 5.83
N ASP A 86 -1.56 10.82 6.67
CA ASP A 86 -1.37 10.86 8.11
C ASP A 86 0.02 10.31 8.50
N ALA A 87 0.47 10.66 9.70
CA ALA A 87 1.80 10.32 10.17
C ALA A 87 2.08 8.81 10.18
N GLU A 88 1.08 7.97 10.46
CA GLU A 88 1.27 6.51 10.44
C GLU A 88 1.43 5.98 9.01
N SER A 89 0.60 6.44 8.08
CA SER A 89 0.69 6.06 6.67
C SER A 89 2.02 6.48 6.05
N LEU A 90 2.52 7.69 6.35
CA LEU A 90 3.86 8.12 5.91
C LEU A 90 4.96 7.23 6.51
N ARG A 91 4.85 6.88 7.80
CA ARG A 91 5.78 5.94 8.44
C ARG A 91 5.77 4.58 7.77
N VAL A 92 4.61 4.09 7.34
CA VAL A 92 4.49 2.84 6.58
C VAL A 92 5.20 2.91 5.24
N TYR A 93 5.00 3.97 4.46
CA TYR A 93 5.68 4.11 3.18
C TYR A 93 7.20 4.17 3.37
N ARG A 94 7.70 4.94 4.34
CA ARG A 94 9.14 4.99 4.67
C ARG A 94 9.69 3.63 5.09
N LEU A 95 8.94 2.88 5.92
CA LEU A 95 9.32 1.53 6.36
C LEU A 95 9.42 0.55 5.18
N LEU A 96 8.41 0.54 4.30
CA LEU A 96 8.36 -0.39 3.16
C LEU A 96 9.20 0.05 1.96
N ALA A 97 9.70 1.30 1.94
CA ALA A 97 10.67 1.74 0.96
C ALA A 97 12.01 0.97 1.07
N GLY A 98 12.34 0.41 2.25
CA GLY A 98 13.50 -0.46 2.46
C GLY A 98 13.22 -1.95 2.28
N ASP A 99 12.09 -2.35 1.68
CA ASP A 99 11.78 -3.76 1.45
C ASP A 99 12.76 -4.41 0.44
N ARG A 100 12.91 -5.73 0.51
CA ARG A 100 13.76 -6.49 -0.42
C ARG A 100 13.11 -6.71 -1.78
N ASP A 101 11.79 -6.59 -1.86
CA ASP A 101 11.00 -6.83 -3.06
C ASP A 101 10.74 -5.52 -3.84
N PRO A 102 11.19 -5.41 -5.11
CA PRO A 102 11.06 -4.18 -5.88
C PRO A 102 9.63 -3.68 -6.09
N ASP A 103 8.62 -4.56 -6.14
CA ASP A 103 7.23 -4.12 -6.32
C ASP A 103 6.72 -3.46 -5.04
N VAL A 104 7.12 -3.98 -3.87
CA VAL A 104 6.78 -3.38 -2.57
C VAL A 104 7.46 -2.03 -2.44
N VAL A 105 8.75 -1.94 -2.79
CA VAL A 105 9.49 -0.67 -2.77
C VAL A 105 8.87 0.35 -3.73
N GLY A 106 8.59 -0.03 -4.99
CA GLY A 106 7.98 0.87 -5.96
C GLY A 106 6.64 1.41 -5.50
N SER A 107 5.80 0.56 -4.90
CA SER A 107 4.52 0.94 -4.32
C SER A 107 4.69 1.86 -3.09
N ALA A 108 5.66 1.58 -2.22
CA ALA A 108 5.96 2.45 -1.08
C ALA A 108 6.46 3.84 -1.53
N LEU A 109 7.39 3.88 -2.49
CA LEU A 109 7.92 5.11 -3.08
C LEU A 109 6.82 5.93 -3.78
N PHE A 110 5.85 5.28 -4.42
CA PHE A 110 4.67 5.96 -4.94
C PHE A 110 3.97 6.76 -3.83
N GLY A 111 3.71 6.12 -2.69
CA GLY A 111 3.10 6.78 -1.52
C GLY A 111 3.91 7.97 -1.01
N ILE A 112 5.24 7.84 -0.91
CA ILE A 112 6.15 8.93 -0.50
C ILE A 112 6.09 10.11 -1.49
N VAL A 113 6.21 9.83 -2.79
CA VAL A 113 6.26 10.86 -3.83
C VAL A 113 4.93 11.59 -3.94
N PHE A 114 3.82 10.86 -3.96
CA PHE A 114 2.47 11.43 -4.13
C PHE A 114 1.94 12.10 -2.86
N SER A 115 2.46 11.75 -1.68
CA SER A 115 2.25 12.53 -0.44
C SER A 115 3.16 13.76 -0.34
N ARG A 116 4.14 13.90 -1.24
CA ARG A 116 5.16 14.97 -1.23
C ARG A 116 5.96 14.99 0.07
N ASP A 117 6.22 13.82 0.62
CA ASP A 117 6.92 13.63 1.89
C ASP A 117 8.43 13.90 1.77
N LYS A 118 8.81 15.18 1.76
CA LYS A 118 10.21 15.62 1.63
C LYS A 118 11.10 15.16 2.79
N GLU A 119 10.53 14.85 3.95
CA GLU A 119 11.30 14.32 5.09
C GLU A 119 11.88 12.94 4.80
N ALA A 120 11.34 12.19 3.83
CA ALA A 120 11.89 10.90 3.42
C ALA A 120 13.21 11.03 2.64
N LEU A 121 13.56 12.20 2.08
CA LEU A 121 14.71 12.37 1.19
C LEU A 121 16.05 11.86 1.77
N PRO A 122 16.42 12.16 3.05
CA PRO A 122 17.65 11.63 3.63
C PRO A 122 17.66 10.09 3.67
N GLY A 123 16.58 9.47 4.13
CA GLY A 123 16.46 8.01 4.20
C GLY A 123 16.48 7.35 2.82
N LEU A 124 15.85 7.96 1.81
CA LEU A 124 15.92 7.45 0.44
C LEU A 124 17.34 7.52 -0.15
N ARG A 125 18.11 8.56 0.18
CA ARG A 125 19.52 8.66 -0.25
C ARG A 125 20.40 7.63 0.43
N GLU A 126 20.15 7.35 1.71
CA GLU A 126 20.83 6.28 2.44
C GLU A 126 20.53 4.91 1.82
N LEU A 127 19.25 4.59 1.57
CA LEU A 127 18.85 3.37 0.88
C LEU A 127 19.49 3.24 -0.50
N LEU A 128 19.50 4.31 -1.30
CA LEU A 128 20.16 4.33 -2.61
C LEU A 128 21.67 4.05 -2.50
N SER A 129 22.35 4.61 -1.50
CA SER A 129 23.80 4.42 -1.33
C SER A 129 24.19 2.98 -1.00
N GLY A 130 23.31 2.25 -0.32
CA GLY A 130 23.50 0.83 0.00
C GLY A 130 22.94 -0.13 -1.04
N GLU A 131 22.32 0.36 -2.11
CA GLU A 131 21.65 -0.48 -3.10
C GLU A 131 22.60 -0.89 -4.24
N SER A 132 22.56 -2.18 -4.59
CA SER A 132 23.36 -2.75 -5.67
C SER A 132 22.51 -3.32 -6.81
N LYS A 133 21.19 -3.42 -6.63
CA LYS A 133 20.27 -3.93 -7.65
C LYS A 133 19.86 -2.77 -8.57
N PRO A 134 20.16 -2.84 -9.88
CA PRO A 134 19.86 -1.74 -10.80
C PRO A 134 18.38 -1.32 -10.83
N ALA A 135 17.46 -2.27 -10.65
CA ALA A 135 16.02 -1.99 -10.63
C ALA A 135 15.62 -1.11 -9.43
N LEU A 136 16.16 -1.39 -8.24
CA LEU A 136 15.89 -0.59 -7.04
C LEU A 136 16.61 0.76 -7.09
N GLU A 137 17.85 0.76 -7.57
CA GLU A 137 18.63 1.98 -7.79
C GLU A 137 17.86 2.98 -8.69
N PHE A 138 17.31 2.51 -9.80
CA PHE A 138 16.49 3.32 -10.69
C PHE A 138 15.25 3.88 -9.99
N LEU A 139 14.52 3.05 -9.24
CA LEU A 139 13.32 3.48 -8.50
C LEU A 139 13.65 4.57 -7.46
N TYR A 140 14.73 4.41 -6.69
CA TYR A 140 15.15 5.42 -5.72
C TYR A 140 15.58 6.72 -6.38
N LYS A 141 16.41 6.67 -7.44
CA LYS A 141 16.83 7.87 -8.18
C LYS A 141 15.64 8.64 -8.72
N ARG A 142 14.68 7.92 -9.32
CA ARG A 142 13.45 8.50 -9.84
C ARG A 142 12.62 9.14 -8.73
N ALA A 143 12.39 8.43 -7.61
CA ALA A 143 11.65 8.96 -6.47
C ALA A 143 12.30 10.21 -5.87
N ILE A 144 13.63 10.19 -5.66
CA ILE A 144 14.39 11.33 -5.14
C ILE A 144 14.26 12.53 -6.07
N TRP A 145 14.41 12.33 -7.39
CA TRP A 145 14.29 13.40 -8.37
C TRP A 145 12.87 14.00 -8.38
N SER A 146 11.85 13.15 -8.54
CA SER A 146 10.44 13.56 -8.55
C SER A 146 10.03 14.30 -7.28
N LEU A 147 10.44 13.79 -6.11
CA LEU A 147 10.15 14.41 -4.81
C LEU A 147 10.90 15.75 -4.61
N SER A 148 12.17 15.82 -5.03
CA SER A 148 12.98 17.04 -4.93
C SER A 148 12.43 18.14 -5.82
N ALA A 149 12.01 17.79 -7.03
CA ALA A 149 11.44 18.72 -8.00
C ALA A 149 9.95 19.01 -7.76
N ASN A 150 9.32 18.34 -6.78
CA ASN A 150 7.89 18.42 -6.49
C ASN A 150 7.00 18.07 -7.71
N MET A 151 7.44 17.09 -8.50
CA MET A 151 6.77 16.62 -9.72
C MET A 151 6.41 15.13 -9.59
N PRO A 152 5.28 14.78 -8.95
CA PRO A 152 4.94 13.37 -8.69
C PRO A 152 4.66 12.56 -9.98
N HIS A 153 4.16 13.19 -11.03
CA HIS A 153 3.94 12.54 -12.33
C HIS A 153 5.24 12.04 -12.97
N GLU A 154 6.38 12.64 -12.63
CA GLU A 154 7.65 12.12 -13.11
C GLU A 154 7.99 10.74 -12.56
N PHE A 155 7.45 10.38 -11.38
CA PHE A 155 7.60 9.05 -10.80
C PHE A 155 6.63 8.05 -11.45
N SER A 156 5.42 8.49 -11.78
CA SER A 156 4.39 7.68 -12.44
C SER A 156 3.63 8.50 -13.49
N PRO A 157 4.14 8.59 -14.74
CA PRO A 157 3.63 9.51 -15.77
C PRO A 157 2.22 9.16 -16.23
N ASP A 158 1.91 7.87 -16.24
CA ASP A 158 0.60 7.37 -16.69
C ASP A 158 -0.44 7.34 -15.56
N PHE A 159 -0.09 7.81 -14.35
CA PHE A 159 -1.03 7.86 -13.23
C PHE A 159 -1.87 9.13 -13.25
N TYR A 160 -3.19 8.93 -13.18
CA TYR A 160 -4.18 9.99 -13.06
C TYR A 160 -4.91 9.89 -11.72
N ASP A 161 -4.88 10.98 -10.94
CA ASP A 161 -5.57 11.08 -9.66
C ASP A 161 -7.07 11.38 -9.86
N LEU A 162 -7.80 10.40 -10.40
CA LEU A 162 -9.21 10.55 -10.81
C LEU A 162 -10.08 11.08 -9.67
N ASN A 163 -9.85 10.63 -8.45
CA ASN A 163 -10.62 11.00 -7.26
C ASN A 163 -10.01 12.18 -6.48
N ASN A 164 -8.92 12.78 -6.97
CA ASN A 164 -8.18 13.85 -6.31
C ASN A 164 -7.74 13.51 -4.87
N VAL A 165 -7.50 12.24 -4.56
CA VAL A 165 -7.11 11.80 -3.21
C VAL A 165 -5.69 12.26 -2.88
N TRP A 166 -4.88 12.51 -3.92
CA TRP A 166 -3.55 13.09 -3.82
C TRP A 166 -3.52 14.60 -4.12
N GLY A 167 -4.67 15.27 -4.30
CA GLY A 167 -4.70 16.71 -4.50
C GLY A 167 -3.87 17.20 -5.71
N LEU A 168 -3.86 16.43 -6.80
CA LEU A 168 -3.02 16.71 -7.98
C LEU A 168 -3.71 17.53 -9.09
N ARG A 169 -5.01 17.83 -8.99
CA ARG A 169 -5.82 18.49 -10.04
C ARG A 169 -5.41 19.90 -10.49
N ASN A 170 -4.25 20.41 -10.07
CA ASN A 170 -3.76 21.76 -10.40
C ASN A 170 -2.52 21.76 -11.33
N TYR A 171 -2.28 20.68 -12.08
CA TYR A 171 -1.20 20.58 -13.07
C TYR A 171 -1.74 20.11 -14.42
#